data_AF-A0A5N8W5J9-F1
#
_entry.id   AF-A0A5N8W5J9-F1
#
_cell.length_a   1.000
_cell.length_b   1.000
_cell.length_c   1.000
_cell.angle_alpha   90.00
_cell.angle_beta   90.00
_cell.angle_gamma   90.00
#
_symmetry.space_group_name_H-M   'P 1'
#
loop_
_entity.id
_entity.type
_entity.pdbx_description
1 polymer ?
#
loop_
_entity_poly.entity_id
_entity_poly.type
_entity_poly.pdbx_seq_one_letter_code
_entity_poly.pdbx_strand_id
1 'polypeptide(L)'
;MGNSMSELIHSACDAMTRLALHPLTLDIDRSGTRITAVMEQYALQRRSRGPYSPDNLPPEAVEMIERVALRLMMLPERPNFTVEGGGRWPALLMTLPDSRVQVRYVVPEDAPPVYQPDLGNVTLSGDTRIMLKYLAESLRLAAGKFRGEPPVTLTLSYPDDPRYEEHTEGVDAEFLDVIPPVLAAFELDRSGCSRKQRAALDDALRTLAYDGQPVEPLGRTGFTTRIGSARLQDSGT
;
A
#
# COMPACT_ATOMS: atom_id res chain seq x y z
N MET A 1 13.52 16.28 -12.40
CA MET A 1 12.77 15.28 -13.19
C MET A 1 11.73 14.71 -12.25
N GLY A 2 10.46 14.59 -12.65
CA GLY A 2 9.45 13.99 -11.77
C GLY A 2 9.68 12.48 -11.67
N ASN A 3 9.57 11.90 -10.47
CA ASN A 3 9.71 10.46 -10.26
C ASN A 3 8.74 9.69 -11.17
N SER A 4 9.21 8.61 -11.78
CA SER A 4 8.36 7.72 -12.57
C SER A 4 7.36 6.97 -11.66
N MET A 5 6.31 6.38 -12.22
CA MET A 5 5.34 5.63 -11.43
C MET A 5 6.00 4.40 -10.78
N SER A 6 6.89 3.70 -11.49
CA SER A 6 7.64 2.59 -10.90
C SER A 6 8.52 3.05 -9.73
N GLU A 7 9.16 4.22 -9.80
CA GLU A 7 9.94 4.79 -8.68
C GLU A 7 9.07 5.14 -7.48
N LEU A 8 7.86 5.66 -7.70
CA LEU A 8 6.89 5.92 -6.62
C LEU A 8 6.42 4.63 -5.94
N ILE A 9 6.17 3.57 -6.73
CA ILE A 9 5.80 2.25 -6.21
C ILE A 9 6.95 1.63 -5.42
N HIS A 10 8.19 1.73 -5.91
CA HIS A 10 9.38 1.26 -5.18
C HIS A 10 9.58 2.05 -3.88
N SER A 11 9.41 3.37 -3.91
CA SER A 11 9.47 4.22 -2.70
C SER A 11 8.39 3.84 -1.68
N ALA A 12 7.18 3.50 -2.15
CA ALA A 12 6.11 2.97 -1.29
C ALA A 12 6.52 1.64 -0.63
N CYS A 13 7.05 0.70 -1.41
CA CYS A 13 7.53 -0.60 -0.91
C CYS A 13 8.65 -0.45 0.12
N ASP A 14 9.57 0.48 -0.11
CA ASP A 14 10.68 0.80 0.78
C ASP A 14 10.18 1.40 2.08
N ALA A 15 9.28 2.38 2.02
CA ALA A 15 8.64 2.96 3.19
C ALA A 15 7.91 1.88 4.01
N MET A 16 7.08 1.06 3.36
CA MET A 16 6.38 -0.05 4.01
C MET A 16 7.34 -1.03 4.70
N THR A 17 8.46 -1.37 4.05
CA THR A 17 9.44 -2.32 4.60
C THR A 17 10.18 -1.72 5.79
N ARG A 18 10.73 -0.52 5.65
CA ARG A 18 11.56 0.12 6.67
C ARG A 18 10.75 0.44 7.93
N LEU A 19 9.52 0.91 7.72
CA LEU A 19 8.60 1.27 8.79
C LEU A 19 7.75 0.09 9.30
N ALA A 20 7.90 -1.09 8.69
CA ALA A 20 7.08 -2.28 8.95
C ALA A 20 5.56 -1.97 8.93
N LEU A 21 5.12 -1.28 7.88
CA LEU A 21 3.73 -0.85 7.74
C LEU A 21 2.89 -1.95 7.11
N HIS A 22 1.74 -2.18 7.70
CA HIS A 22 0.57 -2.68 7.00
C HIS A 22 -0.27 -1.47 6.55
N PRO A 23 -0.44 -1.23 5.24
CA PRO A 23 -1.23 -0.10 4.74
C PRO A 23 -2.72 -0.42 4.89
N LEU A 24 -3.48 0.41 5.58
CA LEU A 24 -4.95 0.32 5.59
C LEU A 24 -5.55 0.84 4.28
N THR A 25 -4.90 1.84 3.71
CA THR A 25 -5.14 2.38 2.38
C THR A 25 -3.80 2.72 1.75
N LEU A 26 -3.74 2.69 0.43
CA LEU A 26 -2.60 3.14 -0.35
C LEU A 26 -3.13 3.73 -1.65
N ASP A 27 -2.71 4.96 -1.94
CA ASP A 27 -2.97 5.65 -3.19
C ASP A 27 -1.64 6.08 -3.81
N ILE A 28 -1.42 5.76 -5.08
CA ILE A 28 -0.24 6.18 -5.84
C ILE A 28 -0.70 6.83 -7.13
N ASP A 29 -0.29 8.09 -7.31
CA ASP A 29 -0.52 8.84 -8.53
C ASP A 29 0.69 9.72 -8.87
N ARG A 30 0.58 10.55 -9.91
CA ARG A 30 1.65 11.47 -10.32
C ARG A 30 2.12 12.44 -9.23
N SER A 31 1.31 12.70 -8.20
CA SER A 31 1.59 13.60 -7.08
C SER A 31 2.43 12.94 -5.99
N GLY A 32 2.44 11.61 -5.92
CA GLY A 32 3.22 10.84 -4.95
C GLY A 32 2.43 9.64 -4.43
N THR A 33 2.90 9.12 -3.28
CA THR A 33 2.31 7.99 -2.58
C THR A 33 1.68 8.48 -1.27
N ARG A 34 0.44 8.06 -0.99
CA ARG A 34 -0.25 8.30 0.29
C ARG A 34 -0.60 6.96 0.91
N ILE A 35 -0.25 6.76 2.17
CA ILE A 35 -0.49 5.53 2.92
C ILE A 35 -1.19 5.89 4.23
N THR A 36 -2.26 5.19 4.57
CA THR A 36 -2.82 5.24 5.93
C THR A 36 -2.37 4.00 6.70
N ALA A 37 -1.93 4.16 7.95
CA ALA A 37 -1.52 3.05 8.81
C ALA A 37 -1.99 3.30 10.26
N VAL A 38 -2.10 2.24 11.05
CA VAL A 38 -2.41 2.37 12.48
C VAL A 38 -1.13 2.71 13.25
N MET A 39 -1.25 3.55 14.29
CA MET A 39 -0.19 3.72 15.29
C MET A 39 0.12 2.39 15.99
N GLU A 40 1.39 2.08 16.18
CA GLU A 40 1.80 0.84 16.85
C GLU A 40 1.32 0.82 18.33
N GLN A 41 1.00 -0.36 18.85
CA GLN A 41 0.40 -0.52 20.20
C GLN A 41 1.24 0.11 21.32
N TYR A 42 2.57 0.13 21.20
CA TYR A 42 3.44 0.74 22.21
C TYR A 42 3.18 2.25 22.35
N ALA A 43 2.91 2.96 21.25
CA ALA A 43 2.62 4.38 21.27
C ALA A 43 1.24 4.68 21.90
N LEU A 44 0.33 3.70 21.86
CA LEU A 44 -1.03 3.82 22.37
C LEU A 44 -1.15 3.50 23.87
N GLN A 45 -0.05 3.25 24.58
CA GLN A 45 -0.06 2.99 26.03
C GLN A 45 -0.66 4.15 26.83
N ARG A 46 -0.49 5.39 26.33
CA ARG A 46 -1.10 6.59 26.88
C ARG A 46 -2.02 7.20 25.83
N ARG A 47 -3.32 6.96 25.97
CA ARG A 47 -4.33 7.60 25.12
C ARG A 47 -4.64 8.98 25.67
N SER A 48 -4.26 10.01 24.94
CA SER A 48 -4.73 11.34 25.24
C SER A 48 -6.08 11.57 24.55
N ARG A 49 -6.92 12.40 25.15
CA ARG A 49 -8.08 12.99 24.46
C ARG A 49 -7.91 14.50 24.61
N GLY A 50 -7.70 15.17 23.48
CA GLY A 50 -7.40 16.59 23.38
C GLY A 50 -8.52 17.52 23.86
N PRO A 51 -8.32 18.84 23.78
CA PRO A 51 -7.63 19.52 22.67
C PRO A 51 -6.09 19.51 22.74
N TYR A 52 -5.46 19.45 21.57
CA TYR A 52 -4.00 19.43 21.38
C TYR A 52 -3.48 20.79 20.93
N SER A 53 -2.25 21.14 21.29
CA SER A 53 -1.56 22.35 20.84
C SER A 53 -0.08 22.07 20.52
N PRO A 54 0.64 22.97 19.84
CA PRO A 54 2.08 22.81 19.63
C PRO A 54 2.89 22.63 20.93
N ASP A 55 2.43 23.24 22.03
CA ASP A 55 3.07 23.12 23.36
C ASP A 55 2.56 21.91 24.15
N ASN A 56 1.54 21.21 23.65
CA ASN A 56 0.91 20.06 24.29
C ASN A 56 0.58 19.00 23.24
N LEU A 57 1.65 18.37 22.72
CA LEU A 57 1.53 17.30 21.74
C LEU A 57 0.95 16.02 22.37
N PRO A 58 0.16 15.24 21.60
CA PRO A 58 -0.33 13.94 22.06
C PRO A 58 0.85 13.01 22.32
N PRO A 59 0.95 12.36 23.51
CA PRO A 59 2.00 11.40 23.80
C PRO A 59 2.12 10.29 22.75
N GLU A 60 1.00 9.79 22.24
CA GLU A 60 0.98 8.76 21.20
C GLU A 60 1.64 9.21 19.89
N ALA A 61 1.55 10.49 19.54
CA ALA A 61 2.22 11.03 18.36
C ALA A 61 3.72 11.17 18.59
N VAL A 62 4.14 11.60 19.79
CA VAL A 62 5.56 11.74 20.16
C VAL A 62 6.27 10.38 20.15
N GLU A 63 5.66 9.37 20.78
CA GLU A 63 6.17 7.99 20.79
C GLU A 63 6.31 7.43 19.37
N MET A 64 5.30 7.66 18.51
CA MET A 64 5.38 7.29 17.09
C MET A 64 6.52 7.99 16.35
N ILE A 65 6.73 9.29 16.57
CA ILE A 65 7.83 10.05 15.97
C ILE A 65 9.18 9.43 16.36
N GLU A 66 9.40 9.13 17.63
CA GLU A 66 10.66 8.55 18.12
C GLU A 66 10.96 7.21 17.43
N ARG A 67 9.97 6.32 17.35
CA ARG A 67 10.12 5.02 16.66
C ARG A 67 10.42 5.17 15.18
N VAL A 68 9.70 6.05 14.49
CA VAL A 68 9.92 6.31 13.07
C VAL A 68 11.33 6.87 12.87
N ALA A 69 11.75 7.84 13.68
CA ALA A 69 13.09 8.42 13.62
C ALA A 69 14.18 7.35 13.82
N LEU A 70 14.00 6.43 14.78
CA LEU A 70 14.92 5.30 14.99
C LEU A 70 15.01 4.40 13.74
N ARG A 71 13.89 4.06 13.10
CA ARG A 71 13.86 3.21 11.90
C ARG A 71 14.48 3.87 10.67
N LEU A 72 14.41 5.20 10.59
CA LEU A 72 14.92 5.98 9.46
C LEU A 72 16.31 6.59 9.72
N MET A 73 16.91 6.36 10.89
CA MET A 73 18.15 7.02 11.33
C MET A 73 19.34 6.85 10.36
N MET A 74 19.38 5.74 9.64
CA MET A 74 20.46 5.42 8.70
C MET A 74 20.20 5.93 7.28
N LEU A 75 19.09 6.63 7.04
CA LEU A 75 18.72 7.14 5.72
C LEU A 75 19.18 8.59 5.52
N PRO A 76 19.52 8.97 4.28
CA PRO A 76 19.87 10.36 3.96
C PRO A 76 18.65 11.29 4.03
N GLU A 77 17.47 10.79 3.68
CA GLU A 77 16.22 11.56 3.68
C GLU A 77 15.70 11.72 5.12
N ARG A 78 15.33 12.95 5.48
CA ARG A 78 14.76 13.26 6.79
C ARG A 78 13.24 13.34 6.73
N PRO A 79 12.50 12.65 7.63
CA PRO A 79 11.06 12.76 7.70
C PRO A 79 10.62 14.13 8.26
N ASN A 80 9.54 14.67 7.70
CA ASN A 80 8.80 15.79 8.27
C ASN A 80 7.56 15.26 8.99
N PHE A 81 7.26 15.80 10.16
CA PHE A 81 6.11 15.38 10.96
C PHE A 81 5.12 16.52 11.15
N THR A 82 3.83 16.19 11.14
CA THR A 82 2.73 17.10 11.44
C THR A 82 1.70 16.36 12.26
N VAL A 83 1.29 16.93 13.39
CA VAL A 83 0.21 16.39 14.22
C VAL A 83 -1.11 17.04 13.81
N GLU A 84 -2.04 16.22 13.36
CA GLU A 84 -3.39 16.63 13.00
C GLU A 84 -4.29 16.58 14.24
N GLY A 85 -4.49 17.72 14.90
CA GLY A 85 -5.24 17.83 16.17
C GLY A 85 -6.71 18.23 16.04
N GLY A 86 -7.24 18.39 14.82
CA GLY A 86 -8.61 18.90 14.57
C GLY A 86 -9.71 17.84 14.58
N GLY A 87 -9.36 16.55 14.70
CA GLY A 87 -10.29 15.42 14.71
C GLY A 87 -10.67 14.96 16.12
N ARG A 88 -11.52 13.91 16.19
CA ARG A 88 -11.87 13.24 17.45
C ARG A 88 -10.65 12.63 18.15
N TRP A 89 -9.69 12.19 17.34
CA TRP A 89 -8.43 11.59 17.74
C TRP A 89 -7.27 12.28 17.02
N PRO A 90 -6.08 12.33 17.64
CA PRO A 90 -4.90 12.86 16.96
C PRO A 90 -4.46 11.88 15.86
N ALA A 91 -4.03 12.42 14.73
CA ALA A 91 -3.29 11.67 13.72
C ALA A 91 -1.90 12.26 13.54
N LEU A 92 -0.94 11.43 13.14
CA LEU A 92 0.43 11.86 12.82
C LEU A 92 0.65 11.70 11.32
N LEU A 93 0.84 12.80 10.61
CA LEU A 93 1.27 12.82 9.23
C LEU A 93 2.80 12.85 9.19
N MET A 94 3.41 11.81 8.63
CA MET A 94 4.83 11.78 8.27
C MET A 94 4.97 11.98 6.76
N THR A 95 5.87 12.85 6.33
CA THR A 95 6.22 13.04 4.92
C THR A 95 7.70 12.76 4.68
N LEU A 96 7.97 11.97 3.65
CA LEU A 96 9.28 11.74 3.03
C LEU A 96 9.29 12.53 1.70
N PRO A 97 9.83 13.76 1.67
CA PRO A 97 9.67 14.67 0.54
C PRO A 97 10.41 14.21 -0.73
N ASP A 98 11.61 13.65 -0.61
CA ASP A 98 12.44 13.19 -1.72
C ASP A 98 11.84 11.91 -2.34
N SER A 99 11.39 10.99 -1.48
CA SER A 99 10.65 9.79 -1.90
C SER A 99 9.21 10.08 -2.33
N ARG A 100 8.69 11.28 -2.05
CA ARG A 100 7.28 11.68 -2.29
C ARG A 100 6.28 10.73 -1.65
N VAL A 101 6.59 10.24 -0.45
CA VAL A 101 5.73 9.34 0.33
C VAL A 101 5.15 10.10 1.52
N GLN A 102 3.85 9.98 1.72
CA GLN A 102 3.15 10.46 2.91
C GLN A 102 2.55 9.26 3.63
N VAL A 103 2.77 9.18 4.94
CA VAL A 103 2.18 8.16 5.80
C VAL A 103 1.37 8.86 6.87
N ARG A 104 0.06 8.62 6.89
CA ARG A 104 -0.87 9.10 7.90
C ARG A 104 -1.09 7.99 8.93
N TYR A 105 -0.53 8.16 10.11
CA TYR A 105 -0.74 7.27 11.25
C TYR A 105 -1.97 7.70 12.04
N VAL A 106 -2.92 6.78 12.20
CA VAL A 106 -4.16 6.98 12.94
C VAL A 106 -4.25 6.06 14.14
N VAL A 107 -5.01 6.45 15.15
CA VAL A 107 -5.38 5.50 16.22
C VAL A 107 -6.38 4.47 15.66
N PRO A 108 -6.46 3.24 16.23
CA PRO A 108 -7.38 2.20 15.77
C PRO A 108 -8.84 2.63 15.67
N GLU A 109 -9.28 3.54 16.54
CA GLU A 109 -10.65 4.06 16.58
C GLU A 109 -11.00 5.03 15.43
N ASP A 110 -9.99 5.60 14.77
CA ASP A 110 -10.15 6.46 13.59
C ASP A 110 -9.70 5.74 12.30
N ALA A 111 -9.33 4.46 12.40
CA ALA A 111 -8.99 3.63 11.27
C ALA A 111 -10.24 3.38 10.40
N PRO A 112 -10.09 3.34 9.06
CA PRO A 112 -11.17 2.86 8.21
C PRO A 112 -11.53 1.41 8.61
N PRO A 113 -12.80 0.98 8.43
CA PRO A 113 -13.27 -0.35 8.79
C PRO A 113 -12.78 -1.40 7.77
N VAL A 114 -11.47 -1.56 7.68
CA VAL A 114 -10.78 -2.52 6.83
C VAL A 114 -10.13 -3.59 7.69
N TYR A 115 -9.86 -4.74 7.07
CA TYR A 115 -9.15 -5.83 7.73
C TYR A 115 -7.79 -5.36 8.24
N GLN A 116 -7.48 -5.69 9.49
CA GLN A 116 -6.17 -5.47 10.09
C GLN A 116 -5.59 -6.83 10.43
N PRO A 117 -4.49 -7.27 9.77
CA PRO A 117 -3.86 -8.53 10.09
C PRO A 117 -3.33 -8.51 11.53
N ASP A 118 -3.49 -9.63 12.23
CA ASP A 118 -2.90 -9.80 13.56
C ASP A 118 -1.39 -9.56 13.56
N LEU A 119 -0.88 -9.13 14.72
CA LEU A 119 0.55 -8.92 14.96
C LEU A 119 1.31 -10.24 14.78
N GLY A 120 1.85 -10.47 13.58
CA GLY A 120 2.55 -11.71 13.21
C GLY A 120 2.12 -12.26 11.84
N ASN A 121 0.95 -11.84 11.34
CA ASN A 121 0.47 -12.20 10.01
C ASN A 121 1.15 -11.32 8.94
N VAL A 122 2.33 -11.76 8.52
CA VAL A 122 3.19 -11.05 7.55
C VAL A 122 2.85 -11.35 6.09
N THR A 123 1.99 -12.33 5.82
CA THR A 123 1.72 -12.84 4.47
C THR A 123 1.05 -11.77 3.62
N LEU A 124 -0.02 -11.14 4.13
CA LEU A 124 -0.77 -10.10 3.40
C LEU A 124 0.12 -8.90 3.04
N SER A 125 0.92 -8.39 3.99
CA SER A 125 1.87 -7.30 3.74
C SER A 125 3.04 -7.72 2.84
N GLY A 126 3.42 -9.00 2.85
CA GLY A 126 4.39 -9.60 1.94
C GLY A 126 3.88 -9.60 0.50
N ASP A 127 2.72 -10.22 0.28
CA ASP A 127 2.07 -10.34 -1.02
C ASP A 127 1.75 -8.97 -1.62
N THR A 128 1.30 -8.02 -0.79
CA THR A 128 1.09 -6.61 -1.16
C THR A 128 2.36 -6.01 -1.80
N ARG A 129 3.52 -6.21 -1.17
CA ARG A 129 4.80 -5.69 -1.69
C ARG A 129 5.26 -6.43 -2.94
N ILE A 130 5.05 -7.74 -3.01
CA ILE A 130 5.41 -8.54 -4.20
C ILE A 130 4.59 -8.07 -5.41
N MET A 131 3.28 -7.89 -5.24
CA MET A 131 2.39 -7.38 -6.28
C MET A 131 2.78 -5.97 -6.76
N LEU A 132 3.11 -5.08 -5.82
CA LEU A 132 3.61 -3.73 -6.15
C LEU A 132 4.91 -3.78 -6.95
N LYS A 133 5.88 -4.60 -6.54
CA LYS A 133 7.14 -4.77 -7.27
C LYS A 133 6.91 -5.34 -8.67
N TYR A 134 6.06 -6.36 -8.79
CA TYR A 134 5.66 -6.93 -10.08
C TYR A 134 5.06 -5.87 -11.02
N LEU A 135 4.16 -5.01 -10.51
CA LEU A 135 3.61 -3.89 -11.29
C LEU A 135 4.69 -2.87 -11.67
N ALA A 136 5.58 -2.50 -10.74
CA ALA A 136 6.66 -1.55 -11.01
C ALA A 136 7.61 -2.03 -12.12
N GLU A 137 8.00 -3.31 -12.10
CA GLU A 137 8.81 -3.89 -13.17
C GLU A 137 8.05 -3.97 -14.50
N SER A 138 6.74 -4.27 -14.45
CA SER A 138 5.89 -4.29 -15.65
C SER A 138 5.77 -2.91 -16.30
N LEU A 139 5.66 -1.84 -15.50
CA LEU A 139 5.65 -0.47 -15.98
C LEU A 139 6.98 -0.08 -16.63
N ARG A 140 8.12 -0.46 -16.03
CA ARG A 140 9.46 -0.22 -16.61
C ARG A 140 9.66 -0.95 -17.93
N LEU A 141 9.25 -2.21 -17.99
CA LEU A 141 9.32 -3.00 -19.21
C LEU A 141 8.45 -2.38 -20.32
N ALA A 142 7.23 -1.95 -19.99
CA ALA A 142 6.36 -1.25 -20.94
C ALA A 142 6.95 0.10 -21.37
N ALA A 143 7.64 0.82 -20.48
CA ALA A 143 8.30 2.08 -20.79
C ALA A 143 9.37 1.95 -21.88
N GLY A 144 10.05 0.81 -21.98
CA GLY A 144 11.05 0.57 -23.04
C GLY A 144 10.49 0.69 -24.47
N LYS A 145 9.17 0.62 -24.64
CA LYS A 145 8.49 0.82 -25.94
C LYS A 145 8.09 2.28 -26.21
N PHE A 146 8.27 3.19 -25.25
CA PHE A 146 7.86 4.59 -25.33
C PHE A 146 8.93 5.53 -24.72
N ARG A 147 8.69 6.85 -24.76
CA ARG A 147 9.55 7.85 -24.09
C ARG A 147 9.18 8.06 -22.61
N GLY A 148 8.63 7.04 -21.95
CA GLY A 148 8.15 7.11 -20.58
C GLY A 148 7.19 5.99 -20.22
N GLU A 149 6.91 5.84 -18.93
CA GLU A 149 5.98 4.84 -18.41
C GLU A 149 4.52 5.15 -18.80
N PRO A 150 3.66 4.13 -18.92
CA PRO A 150 2.21 4.32 -19.03
C PRO A 150 1.67 5.15 -17.85
N PRO A 151 0.85 6.19 -18.09
CA PRO A 151 0.24 6.97 -17.02
C PRO A 151 -0.87 6.16 -16.36
N VAL A 152 -0.61 5.70 -15.14
CA VAL A 152 -1.56 4.93 -14.33
C VAL A 152 -1.75 5.60 -12.97
N THR A 153 -2.81 5.23 -12.26
CA THR A 153 -2.90 5.44 -10.81
C THR A 153 -3.28 4.12 -10.14
N LEU A 154 -2.96 3.99 -8.86
CA LEU A 154 -3.15 2.77 -8.10
C LEU A 154 -3.85 3.09 -6.78
N THR A 155 -4.89 2.34 -6.45
CA THR A 155 -5.55 2.41 -5.15
C THR A 155 -5.61 1.02 -4.53
N LEU A 156 -5.53 0.93 -3.20
CA LEU A 156 -5.59 -0.32 -2.43
C LEU A 156 -6.86 -0.37 -1.59
N SER A 157 -7.53 -1.52 -1.63
CA SER A 157 -8.68 -1.85 -0.80
C SER A 157 -8.59 -3.29 -0.27
N TYR A 158 -9.47 -3.63 0.67
CA TYR A 158 -9.53 -4.94 1.31
C TYR A 158 -10.92 -5.59 1.24
N PRO A 159 -11.42 -5.94 0.03
CA PRO A 159 -12.67 -6.67 -0.10
C PRO A 159 -12.53 -8.12 0.39
N ASP A 160 -13.66 -8.71 0.80
CA ASP A 160 -13.76 -10.15 1.09
C ASP A 160 -13.21 -10.98 -0.09
N ASP A 161 -12.47 -12.04 0.21
CA ASP A 161 -11.98 -12.95 -0.81
C ASP A 161 -13.11 -13.89 -1.26
N PRO A 162 -13.64 -13.75 -2.50
CA PRO A 162 -14.73 -14.60 -2.98
C PRO A 162 -14.33 -16.07 -3.11
N ARG A 163 -13.03 -16.38 -3.07
CA ARG A 163 -12.48 -17.74 -3.14
C ARG A 163 -11.89 -18.20 -1.81
N TYR A 164 -12.20 -17.52 -0.71
CA TYR A 164 -11.68 -17.87 0.61
C TYR A 164 -11.95 -19.33 0.98
N GLU A 165 -13.19 -19.79 0.80
CA GLU A 165 -13.58 -21.18 1.08
C GLU A 165 -12.77 -22.19 0.26
N GLU A 166 -12.54 -21.92 -1.03
CA GLU A 166 -11.70 -22.77 -1.89
C GLU A 166 -10.23 -22.82 -1.43
N HIS A 167 -9.70 -21.69 -0.95
CA HIS A 167 -8.29 -21.58 -0.54
C HIS A 167 -8.03 -22.13 0.86
N THR A 168 -9.07 -22.20 1.68
CA THR A 168 -9.01 -22.74 3.05
C THR A 168 -9.49 -24.18 3.14
N GLU A 169 -9.94 -24.76 2.02
CA GLU A 169 -10.38 -26.15 1.97
C GLU A 169 -9.25 -27.09 2.39
N GLY A 170 -9.47 -27.83 3.48
CA GLY A 170 -8.49 -28.78 4.02
C GLY A 170 -7.36 -28.14 4.85
N VAL A 171 -7.42 -26.84 5.14
CA VAL A 171 -6.54 -26.20 6.12
C VAL A 171 -7.02 -26.52 7.53
N ASP A 172 -6.11 -26.94 8.42
CA ASP A 172 -6.47 -27.21 9.82
C ASP A 172 -6.97 -25.95 10.52
N ALA A 173 -7.93 -26.11 11.42
CA ALA A 173 -8.60 -25.00 12.10
C ALA A 173 -7.63 -24.04 12.80
N GLU A 174 -6.50 -24.54 13.31
CA GLU A 174 -5.47 -23.73 13.97
C GLU A 174 -4.73 -22.76 13.02
N PHE A 175 -4.78 -22.99 11.71
CA PHE A 175 -4.18 -22.12 10.70
C PHE A 175 -5.21 -21.23 9.99
N LEU A 176 -6.51 -21.48 10.13
CA LEU A 176 -7.54 -20.64 9.51
C LEU A 176 -7.49 -19.20 10.01
N ASP A 177 -7.21 -19.01 11.30
CA ASP A 177 -7.13 -17.69 11.94
C ASP A 177 -5.97 -16.82 11.38
N VAL A 178 -4.95 -17.42 10.77
CA VAL A 178 -3.83 -16.68 10.14
C VAL A 178 -4.03 -16.42 8.65
N ILE A 179 -5.08 -16.97 8.03
CA ILE A 179 -5.39 -16.73 6.63
C ILE A 179 -6.40 -15.59 6.54
N PRO A 180 -6.03 -14.42 5.98
CA PRO A 180 -6.94 -13.30 5.91
C PRO A 180 -8.16 -13.66 5.04
N PRO A 181 -9.40 -13.37 5.49
CA PRO A 181 -10.62 -13.58 4.71
C PRO A 181 -10.82 -12.53 3.61
N VAL A 182 -9.81 -11.69 3.36
CA VAL A 182 -9.84 -10.56 2.44
C VAL A 182 -8.67 -10.62 1.47
N LEU A 183 -8.76 -9.82 0.41
CA LEU A 183 -7.68 -9.59 -0.54
C LEU A 183 -7.09 -8.20 -0.38
N ALA A 184 -5.77 -8.07 -0.46
CA ALA A 184 -5.15 -6.79 -0.79
C ALA A 184 -5.41 -6.49 -2.28
N ALA A 185 -6.53 -5.84 -2.58
CA ALA A 185 -6.98 -5.57 -3.94
C ALA A 185 -6.48 -4.19 -4.42
N PHE A 186 -5.57 -4.22 -5.38
CA PHE A 186 -5.07 -3.06 -6.09
C PHE A 186 -5.90 -2.79 -7.35
N GLU A 187 -6.54 -1.64 -7.40
CA GLU A 187 -7.19 -1.15 -8.60
C GLU A 187 -6.25 -0.25 -9.38
N LEU A 188 -5.99 -0.63 -10.62
CA LEU A 188 -5.13 0.09 -11.55
C LEU A 188 -6.00 0.88 -12.53
N ASP A 189 -6.02 2.20 -12.36
CA ASP A 189 -6.65 3.09 -13.33
C ASP A 189 -5.70 3.39 -14.49
N ARG A 190 -6.12 3.00 -15.69
CA ARG A 190 -5.41 3.22 -16.96
C ARG A 190 -6.19 4.12 -17.91
N SER A 191 -7.13 4.91 -17.40
CA SER A 191 -7.94 5.87 -18.17
C SER A 191 -7.06 6.87 -18.96
N GLY A 192 -5.90 7.25 -18.41
CA GLY A 192 -4.92 8.12 -19.08
C GLY A 192 -4.06 7.43 -20.15
N CYS A 193 -4.10 6.11 -20.27
CA CYS A 193 -3.27 5.36 -21.22
C CYS A 193 -3.90 5.33 -22.62
N SER A 194 -3.08 5.58 -23.64
CA SER A 194 -3.45 5.27 -25.03
C SER A 194 -3.60 3.75 -25.24
N ARG A 195 -4.30 3.35 -26.31
CA ARG A 195 -4.45 1.92 -26.68
C ARG A 195 -3.11 1.18 -26.82
N LYS A 196 -2.09 1.85 -27.36
CA LYS A 196 -0.74 1.28 -27.50
C LYS A 196 -0.07 1.07 -26.14
N GLN A 197 -0.22 2.03 -25.22
CA GLN A 197 0.31 1.92 -23.85
C GLN A 197 -0.40 0.81 -23.06
N ARG A 198 -1.74 0.72 -23.15
CA ARG A 198 -2.49 -0.38 -22.52
C ARG A 198 -1.99 -1.74 -23.01
N ALA A 199 -1.90 -1.93 -24.33
CA ALA A 199 -1.42 -3.18 -24.92
C ALA A 199 0.03 -3.52 -24.53
N ALA A 200 0.92 -2.52 -24.46
CA ALA A 200 2.29 -2.73 -24.03
C ALA A 200 2.40 -3.10 -22.55
N LEU A 201 1.56 -2.52 -21.70
CA LEU A 201 1.49 -2.88 -20.28
C LEU A 201 0.90 -4.28 -20.10
N ASP A 202 -0.16 -4.63 -20.84
CA ASP A 202 -0.73 -5.98 -20.80
C ASP A 202 0.29 -7.05 -21.22
N ASP A 203 1.10 -6.75 -22.24
CA ASP A 203 2.20 -7.61 -22.71
C ASP A 203 3.31 -7.72 -21.65
N ALA A 204 3.70 -6.61 -21.02
CA ALA A 204 4.69 -6.61 -19.96
C ALA A 204 4.24 -7.41 -18.72
N LEU A 205 2.98 -7.25 -18.30
CA LEU A 205 2.38 -8.01 -17.20
C LEU A 205 2.45 -9.52 -17.49
N ARG A 206 2.05 -9.95 -18.68
CA ARG A 206 2.12 -11.37 -19.07
C ARG A 206 3.55 -11.89 -19.15
N THR A 207 4.48 -11.07 -19.63
CA THR A 207 5.91 -11.43 -19.75
C THR A 207 6.56 -11.66 -18.40
N LEU A 208 6.18 -10.88 -17.38
CA LEU A 208 6.77 -10.94 -16.04
C LEU A 208 5.99 -11.81 -15.06
N ALA A 209 4.87 -12.39 -15.46
CA ALA A 209 4.05 -13.22 -14.59
C ALA A 209 4.86 -14.42 -14.09
N TYR A 210 4.73 -14.76 -12.81
CA TYR A 210 5.35 -15.97 -12.26
C TYR A 210 4.71 -17.23 -12.86
N ASP A 211 5.45 -18.34 -12.85
CA ASP A 211 4.88 -19.64 -13.20
C ASP A 211 3.65 -19.92 -12.33
N GLY A 212 2.50 -20.16 -12.97
CA GLY A 212 1.22 -20.38 -12.28
C GLY A 212 0.48 -19.12 -11.83
N GLN A 213 0.95 -17.92 -12.17
CA GLN A 213 0.21 -16.66 -12.00
C GLN A 213 -0.51 -16.29 -13.30
N PRO A 214 -1.81 -16.62 -13.47
CA PRO A 214 -2.53 -16.21 -14.67
C PRO A 214 -2.77 -14.69 -14.66
N VAL A 215 -2.68 -14.09 -15.85
CA VAL A 215 -3.20 -12.74 -16.13
C VAL A 215 -4.47 -12.92 -16.94
N GLU A 216 -5.60 -12.93 -16.22
CA GLU A 216 -6.92 -13.26 -16.75
C GLU A 216 -7.58 -12.02 -17.34
N PRO A 217 -8.39 -12.16 -18.41
CA PRO A 217 -9.19 -11.06 -18.91
C PRO A 217 -10.26 -10.66 -17.88
N LEU A 218 -10.43 -9.35 -17.67
CA LEU A 218 -11.49 -8.79 -16.84
C LEU A 218 -12.38 -7.88 -17.70
N GLY A 219 -13.61 -8.31 -17.93
CA GLY A 219 -14.52 -7.62 -18.85
C GLY A 219 -13.96 -7.60 -20.28
N ARG A 220 -14.22 -6.50 -21.02
CA ARG A 220 -13.86 -6.40 -22.44
C ARG A 220 -12.40 -6.02 -22.68
N THR A 221 -11.82 -5.20 -21.81
CA THR A 221 -10.49 -4.59 -22.02
C THR A 221 -9.60 -4.59 -20.78
N GLY A 222 -10.11 -5.07 -19.64
CA GLY A 222 -9.37 -5.13 -18.39
C GLY A 222 -8.64 -6.45 -18.22
N PHE A 223 -7.92 -6.54 -17.10
CA PHE A 223 -7.30 -7.77 -16.64
C PHE A 223 -7.43 -7.91 -15.13
N THR A 224 -7.18 -9.10 -14.62
CA THR A 224 -6.96 -9.39 -13.21
C THR A 224 -5.83 -10.40 -13.05
N THR A 225 -5.04 -10.28 -12.00
CA THR A 225 -4.00 -11.24 -11.64
C THR A 225 -3.81 -11.26 -10.14
N ARG A 226 -3.37 -12.41 -9.60
CA ARG A 226 -3.29 -12.67 -8.16
C ARG A 226 -1.94 -13.25 -7.78
N ILE A 227 -1.34 -12.76 -6.70
CA ILE A 227 -0.16 -13.33 -6.06
C ILE A 227 -0.51 -13.48 -4.58
N GLY A 228 -0.63 -14.73 -4.11
CA GLY A 228 -1.04 -15.01 -2.73
C GLY A 228 -2.38 -14.34 -2.40
N SER A 229 -2.39 -13.49 -1.37
CA SER A 229 -3.56 -12.72 -0.92
C SER A 229 -3.65 -11.32 -1.54
N ALA A 230 -2.79 -10.99 -2.51
CA ALA A 230 -2.83 -9.73 -3.24
C ALA A 230 -3.39 -9.91 -4.65
N ARG A 231 -4.27 -9.00 -5.08
CA ARG A 231 -4.87 -8.97 -6.41
C ARG A 231 -4.58 -7.64 -7.08
N LEU A 232 -4.20 -7.66 -8.35
CA LEU A 232 -4.13 -6.48 -9.20
C LEU A 232 -5.21 -6.60 -10.26
N GLN A 233 -6.04 -5.57 -10.40
CA GLN A 233 -7.12 -5.54 -11.38
C GLN A 233 -7.18 -4.18 -12.08
N ASP A 234 -7.58 -4.19 -13.35
CA ASP A 234 -7.95 -2.97 -14.07
C ASP A 234 -9.26 -2.40 -13.51
N SER A 235 -9.36 -1.09 -13.32
CA SER A 235 -10.57 -0.43 -12.79
C SER A 235 -11.78 -0.48 -13.74
N GLY A 236 -11.60 -0.89 -14.99
CA GLY A 236 -12.70 -1.22 -15.91
C GLY A 236 -13.29 -0.05 -16.71
N THR A 237 -12.55 1.07 -16.86
CA THR A 237 -12.97 2.21 -17.72
C THR A 237 -12.54 2.10 -19.19
#